data_AF-A0A1F6F282-F1
#
_entry.id   AF-A0A1F6F282-F1
#
_cell.length_a   1.000
_cell.length_b   1.000
_cell.length_c   1.000
_cell.angle_alpha   90.00
_cell.angle_beta   90.00
_cell.angle_gamma   90.00
#
_symmetry.space_group_name_H-M   'P 1'
#
loop_
_entity.id
_entity.type
_entity.pdbx_description
1 polymer ?
#
loop_
_entity_poly.entity_id
_entity_poly.type
_entity_poly.pdbx_seq_one_letter_code
_entity_poly.pdbx_strand_id
1 'polypeptide(L)' 'MNQQFLIGAAIGLVVGGVGGWFLGSYQAAQSINAQIAQEQADRETLNPFEDVTTNPLEDVTTNPYENVKTNPFE' A
#
# COMPACT_ATOMS: atom_id res chain seq x y z
N MET A 1 23.36 36.25 39.65
CA MET A 1 23.01 35.61 38.37
C MET A 1 22.00 36.53 37.67
N ASN A 2 22.29 37.01 36.46
CA ASN A 2 21.49 38.06 35.84
C ASN A 2 20.17 37.47 35.29
N GLN A 3 19.06 37.63 36.03
CA GLN A 3 17.77 37.04 35.69
C GLN A 3 17.28 37.41 34.28
N GLN A 4 17.63 38.61 33.80
CA GLN A 4 17.27 39.05 32.45
C GLN A 4 17.90 38.17 31.36
N PHE A 5 19.13 37.71 31.58
CA PHE A 5 19.82 36.80 30.65
C PHE A 5 19.16 35.42 30.64
N LEU A 6 18.79 34.90 31.81
CA LEU A 6 18.10 33.61 31.92
C LEU A 6 16.72 33.63 31.27
N ILE A 7 15.97 34.72 31.46
CA ILE A 7 14.66 34.90 30.85
C ILE A 7 14.79 34.97 29.32
N GLY A 8 15.77 35.73 28.81
CA GLY A 8 16.05 35.81 27.38
C GLY A 8 16.42 34.45 26.77
N ALA A 9 17.27 33.68 27.46
CA ALA A 9 17.66 32.34 27.03
C ALA A 9 16.47 31.34 27.03
N ALA A 10 15.61 31.40 28.05
CA ALA A 10 14.43 30.56 28.14
C ALA A 10 13.43 30.85 27.02
N ILE A 11 13.18 32.13 26.72
CA ILE A 11 12.29 32.52 25.62
C ILE A 11 12.86 32.06 24.28
N GLY A 12 14.16 32.25 24.05
CA GLY A 12 14.82 31.80 22.82
C GLY A 12 14.70 30.29 22.59
N LEU A 13 14.86 29.49 23.65
CA LEU A 13 14.69 28.03 23.57
C LEU A 13 13.27 27.60 23.25
N VAL A 14 12.26 28.23 23.85
CA VAL A 14 10.86 27.89 23.61
C VAL A 14 10.45 28.26 22.18
N VAL A 15 10.78 29.48 21.74
CA VAL A 15 10.44 29.94 20.38
C VAL A 15 11.19 29.14 19.32
N GLY A 16 12.49 28.88 19.54
CA GLY A 16 13.30 28.06 18.64
C GLY A 16 12.81 26.61 18.58
N GLY A 17 12.45 26.01 19.71
CA GLY A 17 11.93 24.65 19.78
C GLY A 17 10.59 24.49 19.07
N VAL A 18 9.65 25.41 19.31
CA VAL A 18 8.33 25.39 18.65
C VAL A 18 8.47 25.66 17.15
N GLY A 19 9.27 26.66 16.75
CA GLY A 19 9.51 26.97 15.35
C GLY A 19 10.21 25.82 14.60
N GLY A 20 11.21 25.20 15.22
CA GLY A 20 11.90 24.03 14.67
C GLY A 20 10.99 22.81 14.52
N TRP A 21 10.11 22.55 15.50
CA TRP A 21 9.14 21.46 15.43
C TRP A 21 8.11 21.66 14.32
N PHE A 22 7.62 22.89 14.13
CA PHE A 22 6.64 23.21 13.10
C PHE A 22 7.24 23.12 11.68
N LEU A 23 8.47 23.60 11.48
CA LEU A 23 9.15 23.51 10.20
C LEU A 23 9.60 22.08 9.88
N GLY A 24 10.12 21.35 10.88
CA GLY A 24 10.56 19.97 10.71
C GLY A 24 9.42 19.00 10.41
N SER A 25 8.25 19.21 11.01
CA SER A 25 7.06 18.36 10.76
C SER A 25 6.55 18.48 9.33
N TYR A 26 6.62 19.67 8.72
CA TYR A 26 6.23 19.86 7.32
C TYR A 26 7.16 19.13 6.34
N GLN A 27 8.46 19.12 6.62
CA GLN A 27 9.45 18.41 5.79
C GLN A 27 9.35 16.89 5.97
N ALA A 28 9.10 16.41 7.19
CA ALA A 28 8.88 15.00 7.48
C ALA A 28 7.65 14.45 6.75
N ALA A 29 6.52 15.18 6.77
CA ALA A 29 5.29 14.77 6.08
C ALA A 29 5.51 14.57 4.57
N GLN A 30 6.30 15.43 3.91
CA GLN A 30 6.61 15.27 2.49
C GLN A 30 7.46 14.03 2.21
N SER A 31 8.46 13.76 3.07
CA SER A 31 9.35 12.60 2.89
C SER A 31 8.63 11.27 3.12
N ILE A 32 7.65 11.21 4.03
CA ILE A 32 6.83 10.03 4.30
C ILE A 32 5.90 9.75 3.12
N ASN A 33 5.25 10.77 2.57
CA ASN A 33 4.38 10.60 1.40
C ASN A 33 5.16 10.09 0.17
N ALA A 34 6.40 10.56 -0.01
CA ALA A 34 7.26 10.11 -1.11
C ALA A 34 7.66 8.62 -0.97
N GLN A 35 7.94 8.16 0.24
CA GLN A 35 8.28 6.76 0.51
C GLN A 35 7.07 5.82 0.34
N ILE A 36 5.91 6.22 0.83
CA ILE A 36 4.68 5.44 0.68
C ILE A 36 4.29 5.31 -0.80
N ALA A 37 4.44 6.39 -1.59
CA ALA A 37 4.15 6.36 -3.03
C ALA A 37 5.08 5.40 -3.80
N GLN A 38 6.36 5.31 -3.41
CA GLN A 38 7.29 4.33 -4.01
C GLN A 38 6.94 2.89 -3.61
N GLU A 39 6.63 2.65 -2.34
CA GLU A 39 6.28 1.31 -1.86
C GLU A 39 4.97 0.79 -2.47
N GLN A 40 4.01 1.68 -2.77
CA GLN A 40 2.77 1.30 -3.45
C GLN A 40 3.00 0.94 -4.93
N ALA A 41 3.87 1.68 -5.64
CA ALA A 41 4.20 1.37 -7.04
C ALA A 41 4.90 0.00 -7.19
N ASP A 42 5.78 -0.36 -6.24
CA ASP A 42 6.45 -1.67 -6.26
C ASP A 42 5.50 -2.84 -5.92
N ARG A 43 4.41 -2.58 -5.19
CA ARG A 43 3.40 -3.60 -4.87
C ARG A 43 2.40 -3.82 -6.01
N GLU A 44 2.04 -2.78 -6.75
CA GLU A 44 1.14 -2.90 -7.91
C GLU A 44 1.79 -3.67 -9.07
N THR A 45 3.12 -3.60 -9.22
CA THR A 45 3.83 -4.33 -10.30
C THR A 45 4.04 -5.82 -10.03
N LEU A 46 3.73 -6.31 -8.83
CA LEU A 46 4.06 -7.66 -8.38
C LEU A 46 2.86 -8.60 -8.22
N ASN A 47 1.62 -8.19 -8.51
CA ASN A 47 0.47 -9.08 -8.36
C ASN A 47 0.52 -10.21 -9.42
N PRO A 48 1.01 -11.41 -9.09
CA PRO A 48 1.21 -12.47 -10.08
C PRO A 48 -0.10 -13.18 -10.44
N PHE A 49 -1.21 -12.74 -9.86
CA PHE A 49 -2.55 -13.32 -10.02
C PHE A 49 -3.53 -12.37 -10.72
N GLU A 50 -3.11 -11.16 -11.11
CA GLU A 50 -4.00 -10.19 -11.77
C GLU A 50 -4.48 -10.67 -13.15
N ASP A 51 -3.68 -11.50 -13.83
CA ASP A 51 -3.99 -12.02 -15.17
C ASP A 51 -4.76 -13.36 -15.18
N VAL A 52 -5.16 -13.91 -14.03
CA VAL A 52 -5.85 -15.21 -13.99
C VAL A 52 -7.35 -15.02 -14.20
N THR A 53 -7.73 -14.82 -15.47
CA THR A 53 -9.13 -14.62 -15.90
C THR A 53 -9.78 -15.86 -16.49
N THR A 54 -9.04 -16.95 -16.70
CA THR A 54 -9.53 -18.12 -17.42
C THR A 54 -9.91 -19.27 -16.49
N ASN A 55 -11.16 -19.76 -16.60
CA ASN A 55 -11.58 -21.00 -15.99
C ASN A 55 -11.22 -22.16 -16.94
N PRO A 56 -10.28 -23.05 -16.59
CA PRO A 56 -9.83 -24.13 -17.48
C PRO A 56 -10.91 -25.16 -17.83
N LEU A 57 -12.09 -25.07 -17.21
CA LEU A 57 -13.24 -25.96 -17.44
C LEU A 57 -14.44 -25.24 -18.08
N GLU A 58 -14.30 -23.97 -18.49
CA GLU A 58 -15.40 -23.18 -19.06
C GLU A 58 -16.05 -23.84 -20.29
N ASP A 59 -15.24 -24.52 -21.11
CA ASP A 59 -15.68 -25.17 -22.35
C ASP A 59 -15.87 -26.70 -22.23
N VAL A 60 -15.84 -27.26 -21.01
CA VAL A 60 -15.89 -28.72 -20.84
C VAL A 60 -17.30 -29.19 -20.47
N THR A 61 -18.10 -29.52 -21.49
CA THR A 61 -19.28 -30.37 -21.34
C THR A 61 -18.91 -31.83 -21.63
N THR A 62 -18.47 -32.57 -20.61
CA THR A 62 -18.24 -34.02 -20.72
C THR A 62 -19.52 -34.77 -20.39
N ASN A 63 -20.18 -35.35 -21.39
CA ASN A 63 -21.24 -36.34 -21.17
C ASN A 63 -20.66 -37.77 -21.29
N PRO A 64 -20.46 -38.50 -20.18
CA PRO A 64 -19.85 -39.83 -20.22
C PRO A 64 -20.70 -40.90 -20.92
N TYR A 65 -21.95 -40.59 -21.28
CA TYR A 65 -22.88 -41.53 -21.94
C TYR A 65 -23.19 -41.16 -23.40
N GLU A 66 -22.53 -40.15 -23.97
CA GLU A 66 -22.85 -39.63 -25.31
C GLU A 66 -22.77 -40.68 -26.44
N ASN A 67 -21.95 -41.73 -26.24
CA ASN A 67 -21.77 -42.80 -27.22
C ASN A 67 -22.22 -44.19 -26.71
N VAL A 68 -23.04 -44.25 -25.68
CA VAL A 68 -23.52 -45.53 -25.14
C VAL A 68 -24.80 -45.94 -25.87
N LYS A 69 -24.74 -47.05 -26.61
CA LYS A 69 -25.95 -47.76 -27.07
C LYS A 69 -26.69 -48.27 -25.85
N THR A 70 -27.79 -47.61 -25.49
CA THR A 70 -28.64 -47.97 -24.36
C THR A 70 -29.61 -49.09 -24.68
N ASN A 71 -29.72 -49.49 -25.96
CA ASN A 71 -30.60 -50.55 -26.40
C ASN A 71 -29.85 -51.90 -26.53
N PRO A 72 -30.08 -52.87 -25.62
CA PRO A 72 -29.47 -54.19 -25.69
C PRO A 72 -30.13 -55.13 -26.71
N PHE A 73 -31.17 -54.69 -27.42
CA PHE A 73 -31.94 -55.50 -28.38
C PHE A 73 -31.81 -55.01 -29.85
N GLU A 74 -30.87 -54.11 -30.12
CA GLU A 74 -30.43 -53.72 -31.48
C GLU A 74 -29.27 -54.57 -31.99
#